data_AF-M3FL29-F1
#
_entry.id   AF-M3FL29-F1
#
_cell.length_a   1.000
_cell.length_b   1.000
_cell.length_c   1.000
_cell.angle_alpha   90.00
_cell.angle_beta   90.00
_cell.angle_gamma   90.00
#
_symmetry.space_group_name_H-M   'P 1'
#
loop_
_entity.id
_entity.type
_entity.pdbx_description
1 polymer ?
#
loop_
_entity_poly.entity_id
_entity_poly.type
_entity_poly.pdbx_seq_one_letter_code
_entity_poly.pdbx_strand_id
1 'polypeptide(L)'
;MEELSKPEPLQIQIGYDGKTSREANRDILSRLSTEFPKNEQTEGPPFNLIREWAKRNRFFFHYDEYNFDRYNRLYIERLLALRNNTLETNSRFKEATLNNFRQFDYNRTGFSISFLIRVENNMRELMREIIFTIPNIDYNEAWQIIFEQSKDYQENVNEIFEKRLQDARDESDRLLHNILPVSIAAELKKNNRVSPVYINSATVLFTDFKGFTQISESMSPEELISNLDECFSLFDQICADHGLEKIKTIGDSFMCVGGVPEVNRTHVFDVALAALKMCDAIQKLKKEKIKRNFLLGCSDWISYRSSCSGGNR
;
A
#
# COMPACT_ATOMS: atom_id res chain seq x y z
N MET A 1 -5.47 0.76 -37.03
CA MET A 1 -5.42 -0.37 -37.98
C MET A 1 -4.26 -1.30 -37.66
N GLU A 2 -3.01 -0.83 -37.62
CA GLU A 2 -1.83 -1.67 -37.32
C GLU A 2 -1.92 -2.45 -36.00
N GLU A 3 -2.50 -1.85 -34.94
CA GLU A 3 -2.73 -2.56 -33.66
C GLU A 3 -3.61 -3.80 -33.81
N LEU A 4 -4.56 -3.83 -34.74
CA LEU A 4 -5.42 -5.00 -35.00
C LEU A 4 -4.75 -6.06 -35.86
N SER A 5 -3.60 -5.74 -36.46
CA SER A 5 -2.81 -6.63 -37.31
C SER A 5 -1.68 -7.34 -36.55
N LYS A 6 -1.49 -7.05 -35.26
CA LYS A 6 -0.48 -7.71 -34.42
C LYS A 6 -0.79 -9.20 -34.19
N PRO A 7 0.23 -10.04 -33.89
CA PRO A 7 0.06 -11.47 -33.67
C PRO A 7 -1.02 -11.82 -32.64
N GLU A 8 -1.68 -12.96 -32.84
CA GLU A 8 -2.79 -13.42 -31.99
C GLU A 8 -2.47 -13.42 -30.48
N PRO A 9 -1.28 -13.86 -30.01
CA PRO A 9 -0.96 -13.85 -28.59
C PRO A 9 -1.06 -12.46 -27.94
N LEU A 10 -0.82 -11.39 -28.70
CA LEU A 10 -0.96 -10.01 -28.22
C LEU A 10 -2.42 -9.53 -28.27
N GLN A 11 -3.22 -10.07 -29.19
CA GLN A 11 -4.62 -9.69 -29.40
C GLN A 11 -5.55 -10.23 -28.31
N ILE A 12 -5.24 -11.39 -27.75
CA ILE A 12 -6.09 -12.09 -26.77
C ILE A 12 -5.75 -11.74 -25.32
N GLN A 13 -4.73 -10.91 -25.06
CA GLN A 13 -4.41 -10.46 -23.71
C GLN A 13 -5.60 -9.70 -23.11
N ILE A 14 -6.00 -10.09 -21.91
CA ILE A 14 -7.14 -9.52 -21.20
C ILE A 14 -6.66 -8.33 -20.35
N GLY A 15 -7.25 -7.17 -20.61
CA GLY A 15 -7.02 -5.96 -19.85
C GLY A 15 -7.75 -5.95 -18.51
N TYR A 16 -7.55 -4.89 -17.74
CA TYR A 16 -8.17 -4.70 -16.42
C TYR A 16 -9.71 -4.60 -16.46
N ASP A 17 -10.27 -4.27 -17.62
CA ASP A 17 -11.71 -4.13 -17.86
C ASP A 17 -12.34 -5.44 -18.36
N GLY A 18 -11.59 -6.55 -18.33
CA GLY A 18 -12.05 -7.86 -18.77
C GLY A 18 -12.13 -8.01 -20.29
N LYS A 19 -11.75 -6.99 -21.08
CA LYS A 19 -11.74 -7.05 -22.53
C LYS A 19 -10.42 -7.56 -23.06
N THR A 20 -10.47 -8.30 -24.16
CA THR A 20 -9.28 -8.60 -24.95
C THR A 20 -8.71 -7.34 -25.57
N SER A 21 -7.41 -7.37 -25.87
CA SER A 21 -6.71 -6.25 -26.50
C SER A 21 -7.26 -5.93 -27.88
N ARG A 22 -7.76 -6.94 -28.60
CA ARG A 22 -8.48 -6.77 -29.86
C ARG A 22 -9.77 -5.99 -29.69
N GLU A 23 -10.60 -6.35 -28.71
CA GLU A 23 -11.87 -5.66 -28.41
C GLU A 23 -11.60 -4.22 -27.99
N ALA A 24 -10.66 -4.02 -27.08
CA ALA A 24 -10.25 -2.69 -26.63
C ALA A 24 -9.82 -1.78 -27.78
N ASN A 25 -8.93 -2.28 -28.64
CA ASN A 25 -8.44 -1.50 -29.78
C ASN A 25 -9.54 -1.26 -30.83
N ARG A 26 -10.50 -2.19 -31.01
CA ARG A 26 -11.68 -1.96 -31.86
C ARG A 26 -12.57 -0.84 -31.33
N ASP A 27 -12.85 -0.85 -30.03
CA ASP A 27 -13.67 0.18 -29.37
C ASP A 27 -13.01 1.56 -29.49
N ILE A 28 -11.69 1.63 -29.24
CA ILE A 28 -10.90 2.86 -29.38
C ILE A 28 -10.94 3.36 -30.82
N LEU A 29 -10.72 2.50 -31.81
CA LEU A 29 -10.74 2.88 -33.23
C LEU A 29 -12.13 3.33 -33.70
N SER A 30 -13.18 2.64 -33.26
CA SER A 30 -14.57 3.03 -33.54
C SER A 30 -14.85 4.42 -32.98
N ARG A 31 -14.49 4.66 -31.72
CA ARG A 31 -14.67 5.96 -31.07
C ARG A 31 -13.84 7.06 -31.72
N LEU A 32 -12.57 6.80 -32.06
CA LEU A 32 -11.74 7.74 -32.80
C LEU A 32 -12.36 8.10 -34.16
N SER A 33 -12.93 7.14 -34.87
CA SER A 33 -13.58 7.40 -36.16
C SER A 33 -14.84 8.26 -36.04
N THR A 34 -15.58 8.09 -34.94
CA THR A 34 -16.77 8.90 -34.62
C THR A 34 -16.37 10.32 -34.21
N GLU A 35 -15.33 10.45 -33.38
CA GLU A 35 -14.88 11.71 -32.79
C GLU A 35 -13.98 12.53 -33.73
N PHE A 36 -13.30 11.86 -34.66
CA PHE A 36 -12.40 12.44 -35.66
C PHE A 36 -12.73 11.84 -37.04
N PRO A 37 -13.87 12.21 -37.65
CA PRO A 37 -14.23 11.73 -38.97
C PRO A 37 -13.16 12.12 -39.99
N LYS A 38 -12.79 11.17 -40.85
CA LYS A 38 -11.76 11.41 -41.90
C LYS A 38 -12.18 12.58 -42.78
N ASN A 39 -11.29 13.55 -42.93
CA ASN A 39 -11.41 14.57 -43.96
C ASN A 39 -10.72 14.03 -45.23
N GLU A 40 -11.41 14.03 -46.37
CA GLU A 40 -10.89 13.46 -47.63
C GLU A 40 -9.61 14.16 -48.14
N GLN A 41 -9.28 15.33 -47.57
CA GLN A 41 -8.17 16.20 -47.99
C GLN A 41 -6.87 16.00 -47.20
N THR A 42 -6.82 15.10 -46.21
CA THR A 42 -5.62 14.90 -45.37
C THR A 42 -5.07 13.48 -45.53
N GLU A 43 -3.90 13.34 -46.15
CA GLU A 43 -3.10 12.13 -46.00
C GLU A 43 -2.67 12.01 -44.52
N GLY A 44 -2.82 10.82 -43.95
CA GLY A 44 -2.36 10.56 -42.58
C GLY A 44 -0.84 10.70 -42.48
N PRO A 45 -0.27 10.84 -41.26
CA PRO A 45 1.17 10.88 -41.10
C PRO A 45 1.82 9.62 -41.68
N PRO A 46 3.02 9.72 -42.29
CA PRO A 46 3.69 8.58 -42.95
C PRO A 46 4.25 7.56 -41.93
N PHE A 47 3.98 7.75 -40.64
CA PHE A 47 4.50 6.95 -39.55
C PHE A 47 3.42 6.64 -38.52
N ASN A 48 3.61 5.53 -37.81
CA ASN A 48 2.81 5.19 -36.64
C ASN A 48 3.34 5.93 -35.41
N LEU A 49 2.51 6.78 -34.82
CA LEU A 49 2.87 7.60 -33.67
C LEU A 49 3.38 6.79 -32.47
N ILE A 50 2.68 5.71 -32.10
CA ILE A 50 3.03 4.88 -30.95
C ILE A 50 4.35 4.15 -31.20
N ARG A 51 4.57 3.70 -32.44
CA ARG A 51 5.84 3.10 -32.86
C ARG A 51 7.00 4.09 -32.73
N GLU A 52 6.84 5.33 -33.19
CA GLU A 52 7.86 6.37 -33.05
C GLU A 52 8.10 6.76 -31.58
N TRP A 53 7.02 6.87 -30.80
CA TRP A 53 7.11 7.09 -29.36
C TRP A 53 7.85 5.96 -28.64
N ALA A 54 7.57 4.70 -28.96
CA ALA A 54 8.25 3.54 -28.39
C ALA A 54 9.76 3.55 -28.70
N LYS A 55 10.14 3.91 -29.94
CA LYS A 55 11.54 4.07 -30.34
C LYS A 55 12.26 5.16 -29.52
N ARG A 56 11.64 6.34 -29.36
CA ARG A 56 12.21 7.44 -28.56
C ARG A 56 12.42 7.09 -27.09
N ASN A 57 11.55 6.25 -26.55
CA ASN A 57 11.65 5.78 -25.18
C ASN A 57 12.64 4.63 -24.98
N ARG A 58 13.22 4.09 -26.06
CA ARG A 58 14.17 2.96 -26.03
C ARG A 58 13.64 1.80 -25.17
N PHE A 59 12.36 1.46 -25.36
CA PHE A 59 11.81 0.29 -24.68
C PHE A 59 12.60 -0.96 -25.06
N PHE A 60 12.73 -1.88 -24.10
CA PHE A 60 13.44 -3.15 -24.32
C PHE A 60 12.73 -4.07 -25.33
N PHE A 61 11.46 -3.79 -25.62
CA PHE A 61 10.61 -4.53 -26.54
C PHE A 61 10.38 -3.73 -27.83
N HIS A 62 10.21 -4.43 -28.94
CA HIS A 62 9.80 -3.81 -30.19
C HIS A 62 8.29 -3.55 -30.22
N TYR A 63 7.87 -2.53 -30.98
CA TYR A 63 6.45 -2.15 -31.07
C TYR A 63 5.55 -3.32 -31.52
N ASP A 64 6.03 -4.16 -32.44
CA ASP A 64 5.27 -5.29 -32.98
C ASP A 64 5.21 -6.50 -32.02
N GLU A 65 6.03 -6.51 -30.97
CA GLU A 65 6.12 -7.56 -29.94
C GLU A 65 5.35 -7.21 -28.66
N TYR A 66 4.82 -6.00 -28.57
CA TYR A 66 4.16 -5.49 -27.37
C TYR A 66 2.78 -4.91 -27.69
N ASN A 67 1.90 -4.99 -26.70
CA ASN A 67 0.56 -4.45 -26.78
C ASN A 67 0.48 -3.13 -26.01
N PHE A 68 0.06 -2.06 -26.69
CA PHE A 68 -0.02 -0.72 -26.12
C PHE A 68 -1.45 -0.35 -25.71
N ASP A 69 -2.38 -1.31 -25.57
CA ASP A 69 -3.79 -1.04 -25.27
C ASP A 69 -3.99 -0.09 -24.07
N ARG A 70 -3.24 -0.27 -22.97
CA ARG A 70 -3.28 0.63 -21.80
C ARG A 70 -2.92 2.07 -22.18
N TYR A 71 -1.88 2.21 -22.99
CA TYR A 71 -1.46 3.51 -23.49
C TYR A 71 -2.47 4.10 -24.47
N ASN A 72 -3.01 3.28 -25.38
CA ASN A 72 -4.01 3.69 -26.37
C ASN A 72 -5.28 4.23 -25.70
N ARG A 73 -5.71 3.61 -24.59
CA ARG A 73 -6.84 4.07 -23.76
C ARG A 73 -6.59 5.42 -23.12
N LEU A 74 -5.38 5.66 -22.63
CA LEU A 74 -4.99 6.97 -22.11
C LEU A 74 -4.89 8.02 -23.24
N TYR A 75 -4.33 7.61 -24.37
CA TYR A 75 -4.04 8.49 -25.50
C TYR A 75 -5.32 9.03 -26.17
N ILE A 76 -6.38 8.23 -26.27
CA ILE A 76 -7.66 8.75 -26.80
C ILE A 76 -8.26 9.83 -25.89
N GLU A 77 -8.21 9.67 -24.57
CA GLU A 77 -8.71 10.71 -23.64
C GLU A 77 -7.82 11.97 -23.72
N ARG A 78 -6.51 11.80 -23.92
CA ARG A 78 -5.59 12.90 -24.19
C ARG A 78 -5.99 13.70 -25.44
N LEU A 79 -6.26 13.02 -26.55
CA LEU A 79 -6.64 13.66 -27.81
C LEU A 79 -7.96 14.42 -27.69
N LEU A 80 -8.93 13.86 -26.97
CA LEU A 80 -10.23 14.51 -26.76
C LEU A 80 -10.13 15.72 -25.83
N ALA A 81 -9.27 15.64 -24.81
CA ALA A 81 -8.91 16.78 -23.98
C ALA A 81 -8.26 17.90 -24.80
N LEU A 82 -7.30 17.58 -25.68
CA LEU A 82 -6.69 18.57 -26.59
C LEU A 82 -7.70 19.16 -27.58
N ARG A 83 -8.63 18.35 -28.11
CA ARG A 83 -9.61 18.78 -29.12
C ARG A 83 -10.60 19.81 -28.56
N ASN A 84 -11.20 19.48 -27.41
CA ASN A 84 -12.29 20.29 -26.86
C ASN A 84 -11.78 21.33 -25.86
N ASN A 85 -10.67 21.03 -25.18
CA ASN A 85 -10.07 21.82 -24.11
C ASN A 85 -11.11 22.32 -23.07
N THR A 86 -12.00 21.42 -22.66
CA THR A 86 -13.04 21.70 -21.66
C THR A 86 -12.68 21.09 -20.31
N LEU A 87 -13.24 21.64 -19.24
CA LEU A 87 -13.06 21.09 -17.89
C LEU A 87 -13.50 19.62 -17.79
N GLU A 88 -14.56 19.22 -18.49
CA GLU A 88 -15.02 17.84 -18.55
C GLU A 88 -14.00 16.91 -19.22
N THR A 89 -13.51 17.28 -20.41
CA THR A 89 -12.56 16.45 -21.16
C THR A 89 -11.20 16.36 -20.48
N ASN A 90 -10.75 17.46 -19.86
CA ASN A 90 -9.54 17.48 -19.03
C ASN A 90 -9.69 16.60 -17.77
N SER A 91 -10.86 16.64 -17.13
CA SER A 91 -11.15 15.78 -15.97
C SER A 91 -11.14 14.29 -16.35
N ARG A 92 -11.72 13.94 -17.50
CA ARG A 92 -11.70 12.57 -18.01
C ARG A 92 -10.29 12.08 -18.31
N PHE A 93 -9.44 12.91 -18.91
CA PHE A 93 -8.03 12.58 -19.12
C PHE A 93 -7.29 12.35 -17.79
N LYS A 94 -7.54 13.21 -16.78
CA LYS A 94 -7.01 13.05 -15.42
C LYS A 94 -7.48 11.74 -14.78
N GLU A 95 -8.76 11.39 -14.88
CA GLU A 95 -9.29 10.13 -14.35
C GLU A 95 -8.71 8.90 -15.07
N ALA A 96 -8.58 8.94 -16.39
CA ALA A 96 -7.97 7.86 -17.16
C ALA A 96 -6.49 7.67 -16.75
N THR A 97 -5.77 8.76 -16.54
CA THR A 97 -4.41 8.78 -16.00
C THR A 97 -4.35 8.11 -14.62
N LEU A 98 -5.22 8.54 -13.69
CA LEU A 98 -5.29 8.00 -12.33
C LEU A 98 -5.62 6.50 -12.32
N ASN A 99 -6.57 6.07 -13.14
CA ASN A 99 -6.96 4.67 -13.26
C ASN A 99 -5.83 3.81 -13.83
N ASN A 100 -5.10 4.32 -14.82
CA ASN A 100 -3.91 3.68 -15.34
C ASN A 100 -2.86 3.45 -14.23
N PHE A 101 -2.65 4.46 -13.35
CA PHE A 101 -1.75 4.35 -12.20
C PHE A 101 -2.18 3.36 -11.13
N ARG A 102 -3.47 3.33 -10.79
CA ARG A 102 -4.01 2.41 -9.77
C ARG A 102 -3.78 0.94 -10.14
N GLN A 103 -3.70 0.64 -11.42
CA GLN A 103 -3.59 -0.73 -11.94
C GLN A 103 -2.15 -1.18 -12.23
N PHE A 104 -1.15 -0.34 -11.98
CA PHE A 104 0.24 -0.75 -12.08
C PHE A 104 0.62 -1.58 -10.86
N ASP A 105 1.10 -2.80 -11.11
CA ASP A 105 1.76 -3.63 -10.12
C ASP A 105 3.25 -3.29 -10.11
N TYR A 106 3.65 -2.38 -9.22
CA TYR A 106 5.01 -1.89 -9.10
C TYR A 106 5.99 -2.98 -8.65
N ASN A 107 5.51 -4.02 -7.96
CA ASN A 107 6.31 -5.14 -7.51
C ASN A 107 6.63 -6.10 -8.65
N ARG A 108 5.73 -6.22 -9.65
CA ARG A 108 5.94 -7.08 -10.83
C ARG A 108 6.54 -6.37 -12.04
N THR A 109 6.31 -5.06 -12.21
CA THR A 109 6.57 -4.41 -13.51
C THR A 109 7.67 -3.34 -13.52
N GLY A 110 8.33 -3.04 -12.41
CA GLY A 110 9.57 -2.23 -12.41
C GLY A 110 9.42 -0.80 -12.95
N PHE A 111 8.20 -0.27 -13.07
CA PHE A 111 7.96 1.08 -13.55
C PHE A 111 8.26 2.12 -12.46
N SER A 112 9.14 3.09 -12.77
CA SER A 112 9.50 4.19 -11.88
C SER A 112 8.80 5.50 -12.25
N ILE A 113 8.75 6.47 -11.33
CA ILE A 113 8.26 7.83 -11.64
C ILE A 113 9.03 8.44 -12.80
N SER A 114 10.34 8.23 -12.83
CA SER A 114 11.22 8.71 -13.89
C SER A 114 10.87 8.11 -15.26
N PHE A 115 10.40 6.86 -15.30
CA PHE A 115 9.89 6.27 -16.52
C PHE A 115 8.65 7.03 -17.02
N LEU A 116 7.68 7.29 -16.14
CA LEU A 116 6.41 7.93 -16.47
C LEU A 116 6.60 9.37 -16.95
N ILE A 117 7.43 10.13 -16.25
CA ILE A 117 7.80 11.50 -16.65
C ILE A 117 8.53 11.48 -18.01
N ARG A 118 9.44 10.53 -18.22
CA ARG A 118 10.17 10.41 -19.49
C ARG A 118 9.24 10.09 -20.65
N VAL A 119 8.36 9.09 -20.50
CA VAL A 119 7.46 8.69 -21.58
C VAL A 119 6.48 9.81 -21.93
N GLU A 120 6.03 10.58 -20.94
CA GLU A 120 5.21 11.76 -21.14
C GLU A 120 5.96 12.86 -21.88
N ASN A 121 7.19 13.20 -21.44
CA ASN A 121 8.02 14.21 -22.10
C ASN A 121 8.26 13.86 -23.57
N ASN A 122 8.58 12.60 -23.87
CA ASN A 122 8.78 12.15 -25.24
C ASN A 122 7.49 12.24 -26.08
N MET A 123 6.31 12.00 -25.50
CA MET A 123 5.04 12.20 -26.20
C MET A 123 4.78 13.69 -26.46
N ARG A 124 4.99 14.56 -25.47
CA ARG A 124 4.86 16.01 -25.64
C ARG A 124 5.75 16.52 -26.79
N GLU A 125 7.02 16.11 -26.83
CA GLU A 125 7.92 16.50 -27.91
C GLU A 125 7.48 15.96 -29.28
N LEU A 126 6.99 14.72 -29.33
CA LEU A 126 6.46 14.15 -30.57
C LEU A 126 5.23 14.92 -31.07
N MET A 127 4.32 15.30 -30.18
CA MET A 127 3.16 16.12 -30.55
C MET A 127 3.58 17.54 -30.96
N ARG A 128 4.58 18.13 -30.30
CA ARG A 128 5.15 19.43 -30.67
C ARG A 128 5.70 19.41 -32.09
N GLU A 129 6.42 18.35 -32.46
CA GLU A 129 6.90 18.15 -33.83
C GLU A 129 5.76 17.98 -34.83
N ILE A 130 4.69 17.26 -34.46
CA ILE A 130 3.51 17.09 -35.32
C ILE A 130 2.80 18.42 -35.56
N ILE A 131 2.65 19.27 -34.54
CA ILE A 131 2.04 20.60 -34.69
C ILE A 131 2.72 21.39 -35.82
N PHE A 132 4.06 21.37 -35.91
CA PHE A 132 4.80 22.06 -36.96
C PHE A 132 4.48 21.59 -38.38
N THR A 133 3.94 20.38 -38.53
CA THR A 133 3.59 19.81 -39.84
C THR A 133 2.16 20.13 -40.26
N ILE A 134 1.31 20.63 -39.35
CA ILE A 134 -0.09 20.88 -39.64
C ILE A 134 -0.25 22.32 -40.16
N PRO A 135 -0.76 22.51 -41.40
CA PRO A 135 -0.96 23.84 -41.95
C PRO A 135 -2.06 24.59 -41.20
N ASN A 136 -1.91 25.92 -41.11
CA ASN A 136 -2.90 26.83 -40.53
C ASN A 136 -3.18 26.64 -39.02
N ILE A 137 -2.25 26.05 -38.26
CA ILE A 137 -2.30 26.04 -36.79
C ILE A 137 -1.39 27.13 -36.23
N ASP A 138 -1.88 27.90 -35.24
CA ASP A 138 -1.03 28.77 -34.43
C ASP A 138 -0.16 27.90 -33.52
N TYR A 139 1.14 27.88 -33.82
CA TYR A 139 2.12 27.10 -33.09
C TYR A 139 2.17 27.45 -31.60
N ASN A 140 2.11 28.74 -31.26
CA ASN A 140 2.27 29.19 -29.88
C ASN A 140 1.06 28.78 -29.06
N GLU A 141 -0.15 28.98 -29.60
CA GLU A 141 -1.39 28.58 -28.92
C GLU A 141 -1.45 27.05 -28.74
N ALA A 142 -1.17 26.29 -29.80
CA ALA A 142 -1.16 24.83 -29.73
C ALA A 142 -0.08 24.31 -28.76
N TRP A 143 1.09 24.94 -28.73
CA TRP A 143 2.14 24.59 -27.77
C TRP A 143 1.73 24.87 -26.33
N GLN A 144 1.08 26.01 -26.05
CA GLN A 144 0.61 26.31 -24.69
C GLN A 144 -0.38 25.26 -24.21
N ILE A 145 -1.35 24.86 -25.02
CA ILE A 145 -2.34 23.82 -24.66
C ILE A 145 -1.64 22.49 -24.36
N ILE A 146 -0.70 22.06 -25.20
CA ILE A 146 0.05 20.82 -24.99
C ILE A 146 0.95 20.90 -23.76
N PHE A 147 1.58 22.04 -23.54
CA PHE A 147 2.45 22.28 -22.39
C PHE A 147 1.65 22.24 -21.08
N GLU A 148 0.53 22.93 -21.01
CA GLU A 148 -0.38 22.93 -19.85
C GLU A 148 -0.89 21.52 -19.53
N GLN A 149 -1.38 20.78 -20.52
CA GLN A 149 -1.82 19.40 -20.30
C GLN A 149 -0.68 18.50 -19.79
N SER A 150 0.54 18.67 -20.31
CA SER A 150 1.69 17.88 -19.88
C SER A 150 2.16 18.25 -18.47
N LYS A 151 2.09 19.54 -18.12
CA LYS A 151 2.33 20.04 -16.77
C LYS A 151 1.32 19.44 -15.79
N ASP A 152 0.03 19.51 -16.10
CA ASP A 152 -1.03 18.94 -15.28
C ASP A 152 -0.85 17.42 -15.10
N TYR A 153 -0.48 16.71 -16.17
CA TYR A 153 -0.13 15.29 -16.07
C TYR A 153 1.00 15.06 -15.07
N GLN A 154 2.10 15.83 -15.17
CA GLN A 154 3.25 15.68 -14.27
C GLN A 154 2.91 15.98 -12.81
N GLU A 155 2.13 17.03 -12.55
CA GLU A 155 1.65 17.36 -11.20
C GLU A 155 0.81 16.21 -10.62
N ASN A 156 -0.14 15.69 -11.40
CA ASN A 156 -0.95 14.54 -10.98
C ASN A 156 -0.10 13.29 -10.70
N VAL A 157 0.91 13.00 -11.53
CA VAL A 157 1.85 11.88 -11.28
C VAL A 157 2.60 12.09 -9.97
N ASN A 158 3.13 13.28 -9.74
CA ASN A 158 3.88 13.61 -8.54
C ASN A 158 3.02 13.45 -7.28
N GLU A 159 1.80 14.00 -7.26
CA GLU A 159 0.86 13.86 -6.14
C GLU A 159 0.58 12.39 -5.77
N ILE A 160 0.37 11.54 -6.78
CA ILE A 160 0.15 10.10 -6.56
C ILE A 160 1.38 9.44 -5.93
N PHE A 161 2.57 9.77 -6.43
CA PHE A 161 3.81 9.19 -5.92
C PHE A 161 4.13 9.67 -4.51
N GLU A 162 3.93 10.96 -4.21
CA GLU A 162 4.09 11.52 -2.87
C GLU A 162 3.15 10.83 -1.88
N LYS A 163 1.87 10.68 -2.25
CA LYS A 163 0.91 9.96 -1.42
C LYS A 163 1.35 8.51 -1.16
N ARG A 164 1.78 7.78 -2.18
CA ARG A 164 2.26 6.40 -2.02
C ARG A 164 3.52 6.31 -1.16
N LEU A 165 4.43 7.26 -1.30
CA LEU A 165 5.63 7.33 -0.47
C LEU A 165 5.25 7.59 0.99
N GLN A 166 4.26 8.44 1.23
CA GLN A 166 3.70 8.67 2.56
C GLN A 166 3.05 7.40 3.11
N ASP A 167 2.15 6.76 2.35
CA ASP A 167 1.50 5.52 2.76
C ASP A 167 2.51 4.41 3.10
N ALA A 168 3.58 4.27 2.30
CA ALA A 168 4.65 3.29 2.54
C ALA A 168 5.48 3.62 3.79
N ARG A 169 5.73 4.93 4.05
CA ARG A 169 6.40 5.39 5.27
C ARG A 169 5.53 5.14 6.50
N ASP A 170 4.24 5.48 6.42
CA ASP A 170 3.30 5.30 7.52
C ASP A 170 3.12 3.82 7.86
N GLU A 171 3.06 2.95 6.84
CA GLU A 171 3.03 1.50 7.06
C GLU A 171 4.33 0.97 7.66
N SER A 172 5.49 1.41 7.15
CA SER A 172 6.79 1.06 7.73
C SER A 172 6.88 1.50 9.20
N ASP A 173 6.37 2.69 9.52
CA ASP A 173 6.37 3.25 10.86
C ASP A 173 5.43 2.47 11.78
N ARG A 174 4.22 2.15 11.31
CA ARG A 174 3.25 1.31 12.01
C ARG A 174 3.83 -0.06 12.33
N LEU A 175 4.44 -0.73 11.35
CA LEU A 175 5.05 -2.04 11.53
C LEU A 175 6.23 -1.99 12.51
N LEU A 176 7.05 -0.94 12.45
CA LEU A 176 8.15 -0.77 13.40
C LEU A 176 7.63 -0.57 14.83
N HIS A 177 6.55 0.20 15.00
CA HIS A 177 5.91 0.42 16.30
C HIS A 177 5.19 -0.81 16.86
N ASN A 178 4.82 -1.78 16.03
CA ASN A 178 4.31 -3.08 16.49
C ASN A 178 5.40 -3.95 17.15
N ILE A 179 6.69 -3.63 16.93
CA ILE A 179 7.84 -4.43 17.40
C ILE A 179 8.63 -3.67 18.47
N LEU A 180 8.77 -2.36 18.32
CA LEU A 180 9.57 -1.51 19.19
C LEU A 180 8.74 -0.39 19.80
N PRO A 181 8.97 -0.05 21.08
CA PRO A 181 8.39 1.15 21.68
C PRO A 181 8.73 2.41 20.89
N VAL A 182 7.86 3.41 20.98
CA VAL A 182 7.97 4.67 20.21
C VAL A 182 9.33 5.35 20.38
N SER A 183 9.83 5.46 21.61
CA SER A 183 11.13 6.11 21.89
C SER A 183 12.32 5.34 21.29
N ILE A 184 12.27 4.00 21.36
CA ILE A 184 13.30 3.12 20.79
C ILE A 184 13.30 3.14 19.26
N ALA A 185 12.11 3.10 18.65
CA ALA A 185 11.94 3.23 17.20
C ALA A 185 12.47 4.58 16.69
N ALA A 186 12.22 5.67 17.42
CA ALA A 186 12.73 7.01 17.09
C ALA A 186 14.26 7.10 17.17
N GLU A 187 14.88 6.53 18.22
CA GLU A 187 16.35 6.47 18.33
C GLU A 187 16.94 5.66 17.17
N LEU A 188 16.36 4.50 16.87
CA LEU A 188 16.82 3.64 15.78
C LEU A 188 16.75 4.37 14.42
N LYS A 189 15.63 5.03 14.11
CA LYS A 189 15.50 5.82 12.87
C LYS A 189 16.53 6.95 12.77
N LYS A 190 16.82 7.61 13.89
CA LYS A 190 17.73 8.77 13.92
C LYS A 190 19.20 8.37 13.86
N ASN A 191 19.59 7.34 14.62
CA ASN A 191 20.98 7.01 14.87
C ASN A 191 21.44 5.72 14.17
N ASN A 192 20.52 4.98 13.54
CA ASN A 192 20.74 3.64 12.98
C ASN A 192 21.28 2.61 14.00
N ARG A 193 21.10 2.90 15.29
CA ARG A 193 21.46 2.06 16.45
C ARG A 193 20.66 2.48 17.67
N VAL A 194 20.48 1.57 18.61
CA VAL A 194 19.87 1.83 19.93
C VAL A 194 20.92 1.56 20.99
N SER A 195 21.10 2.50 21.91
CA SER A 195 22.04 2.35 23.02
C SER A 195 21.36 1.67 24.22
N PRO A 196 21.98 0.69 24.89
CA PRO A 196 21.42 0.10 26.10
C PRO A 196 21.22 1.15 27.19
N VAL A 197 20.04 1.17 27.80
CA VAL A 197 19.70 2.09 28.91
C VAL A 197 19.59 1.30 30.21
N TYR A 198 20.16 1.86 31.28
CA TYR A 198 19.98 1.34 32.64
C TYR A 198 18.81 2.05 33.31
N ILE A 199 17.83 1.27 33.77
CA ILE A 199 16.65 1.76 34.48
C ILE A 199 16.73 1.30 35.95
N ASN A 200 16.72 2.27 36.88
CA ASN A 200 16.96 2.02 38.30
C ASN A 200 15.84 1.21 38.99
N SER A 201 14.61 1.32 38.50
CA SER A 201 13.46 0.61 39.08
C SER A 201 12.42 0.29 38.02
N ALA A 202 11.95 -0.94 38.05
CA ALA A 202 10.89 -1.48 37.20
C ALA A 202 10.18 -2.61 37.98
N THR A 203 8.94 -2.89 37.59
CA THR A 203 8.16 -4.03 38.12
C THR A 203 7.83 -4.97 36.99
N VAL A 204 8.23 -6.23 37.11
CA VAL A 204 7.96 -7.28 36.13
C VAL A 204 6.76 -8.11 36.57
N LEU A 205 5.84 -8.39 35.65
CA LEU A 205 4.73 -9.32 35.82
C LEU A 205 4.90 -10.51 34.88
N PHE A 206 4.84 -11.70 35.46
CA PHE A 206 4.72 -12.97 34.75
C PHE A 206 3.34 -13.56 35.00
N THR A 207 2.72 -14.08 33.94
CA THR A 207 1.55 -14.95 34.00
C THR A 207 1.88 -16.29 33.36
N ASP A 208 1.22 -17.35 33.80
CA ASP A 208 1.44 -18.70 33.28
C ASP A 208 0.16 -19.53 33.37
N PHE A 209 -0.17 -20.28 32.32
CA PHE A 209 -1.39 -21.09 32.25
C PHE A 209 -1.20 -22.44 32.97
N LYS A 210 -1.74 -22.54 34.18
CA LYS A 210 -1.67 -23.80 34.94
C LYS A 210 -2.36 -24.94 34.21
N GLY A 211 -1.64 -26.04 34.01
CA GLY A 211 -2.16 -27.24 33.37
C GLY A 211 -2.20 -27.17 31.84
N PHE A 212 -1.54 -26.18 31.23
CA PHE A 212 -1.51 -25.99 29.78
C PHE A 212 -1.11 -27.25 29.01
N THR A 213 -0.10 -28.00 29.46
CA THR A 213 0.36 -29.23 28.79
C THR A 213 -0.79 -30.21 28.53
N GLN A 214 -1.58 -30.54 29.56
CA GLN A 214 -2.70 -31.49 29.43
C GLN A 214 -3.81 -30.96 28.51
N ILE A 215 -4.00 -29.65 28.48
CA ILE A 215 -5.02 -29.01 27.66
C ILE A 215 -4.58 -28.97 26.20
N SER A 216 -3.31 -28.66 25.95
CA SER A 216 -2.74 -28.64 24.60
C SER A 216 -2.73 -30.03 23.96
N GLU A 217 -2.61 -31.09 24.75
CA GLU A 217 -2.69 -32.49 24.28
C GLU A 217 -4.11 -32.92 23.87
N SER A 218 -5.14 -32.24 24.37
CA SER A 218 -6.55 -32.61 24.15
C SER A 218 -7.31 -31.68 23.19
N MET A 219 -6.62 -30.71 22.59
CA MET A 219 -7.21 -29.68 21.72
C MET A 219 -6.55 -29.68 20.34
N SER A 220 -7.28 -29.25 19.30
CA SER A 220 -6.65 -29.04 17.99
C SER A 220 -5.69 -27.84 18.03
N PRO A 221 -4.63 -27.82 17.20
CA PRO A 221 -3.73 -26.68 17.11
C PRO A 221 -4.45 -25.36 16.80
N GLU A 222 -5.45 -25.37 15.92
CA GLU A 222 -6.22 -24.19 15.54
C GLU A 222 -7.04 -23.64 16.71
N GLU A 223 -7.70 -24.51 17.47
CA GLU A 223 -8.46 -24.12 18.66
C GLU A 223 -7.52 -23.61 19.76
N LEU A 224 -6.36 -24.24 19.95
CA LEU A 224 -5.38 -23.82 20.95
C LEU A 224 -4.83 -22.43 20.65
N ILE A 225 -4.43 -22.18 19.41
CA ILE A 225 -3.92 -20.88 18.97
C ILE A 225 -5.01 -19.82 19.11
N SER A 226 -6.24 -20.10 18.70
CA SER A 226 -7.36 -19.16 18.84
C SER A 226 -7.65 -18.81 20.30
N ASN A 227 -7.60 -19.79 21.21
CA ASN A 227 -7.79 -19.56 22.64
C ASN A 227 -6.65 -18.71 23.25
N LEU A 228 -5.40 -18.96 22.86
CA LEU A 228 -4.25 -18.17 23.29
C LEU A 228 -4.34 -16.74 22.78
N ASP A 229 -4.68 -16.56 21.49
CA ASP A 229 -4.81 -15.24 20.86
C ASP A 229 -5.88 -14.39 21.54
N GLU A 230 -7.04 -14.96 21.90
CA GLU A 230 -8.09 -14.27 22.64
C GLU A 230 -7.62 -13.81 24.04
N CYS A 231 -6.89 -14.68 24.76
CA CYS A 231 -6.38 -14.33 26.09
C CYS A 231 -5.27 -13.27 26.02
N PHE A 232 -4.29 -13.45 25.13
CA PHE A 232 -3.17 -12.51 24.98
C PHE A 232 -3.62 -11.17 24.41
N SER A 233 -4.61 -11.13 23.52
CA SER A 233 -5.19 -9.88 23.04
C SER A 233 -5.83 -9.06 24.18
N LEU A 234 -6.52 -9.72 25.12
CA LEU A 234 -7.05 -9.04 26.31
C LEU A 234 -5.93 -8.54 27.22
N PHE A 235 -4.87 -9.32 27.39
CA PHE A 235 -3.72 -8.90 28.19
C PHE A 235 -2.98 -7.73 27.54
N ASP A 236 -2.81 -7.73 26.22
CA ASP A 236 -2.23 -6.64 25.45
C ASP A 236 -3.04 -5.35 25.65
N GLN A 237 -4.37 -5.43 25.60
CA GLN A 237 -5.24 -4.28 25.88
C GLN A 237 -5.10 -3.77 27.32
N ILE A 238 -5.08 -4.68 28.31
CA ILE A 238 -4.92 -4.31 29.72
C ILE A 238 -3.55 -3.65 29.95
N CYS A 239 -2.48 -4.18 29.34
CA CYS A 239 -1.15 -3.57 29.39
C CYS A 239 -1.17 -2.15 28.83
N ALA A 240 -1.77 -1.95 27.64
CA ALA A 240 -1.90 -0.63 27.03
C ALA A 240 -2.66 0.35 27.93
N ASP A 241 -3.77 -0.08 28.54
CA ASP A 241 -4.61 0.74 29.42
C ASP A 241 -3.90 1.23 30.70
N HIS A 242 -2.83 0.54 31.13
CA HIS A 242 -2.07 0.86 32.35
C HIS A 242 -0.63 1.28 32.06
N GLY A 243 -0.27 1.46 30.78
CA GLY A 243 1.08 1.85 30.38
C GLY A 243 2.16 0.81 30.72
N LEU A 244 1.83 -0.48 30.66
CA LEU A 244 2.81 -1.56 30.75
C LEU A 244 3.34 -1.91 29.36
N GLU A 245 4.63 -2.25 29.31
CA GLU A 245 5.26 -2.76 28.10
C GLU A 245 5.19 -4.29 28.06
N LYS A 246 4.64 -4.85 26.98
CA LYS A 246 4.71 -6.28 26.70
C LYS A 246 6.14 -6.63 26.28
N ILE A 247 6.78 -7.58 26.96
CA ILE A 247 8.15 -7.99 26.61
C ILE A 247 8.14 -9.15 25.62
N LYS A 248 7.39 -10.21 25.93
CA LYS A 248 7.26 -11.41 25.10
C LYS A 248 6.23 -12.37 25.67
N THR A 249 5.85 -13.32 24.83
CA THR A 249 5.27 -14.59 25.25
C THR A 249 6.36 -15.67 25.28
N ILE A 250 6.26 -16.63 26.19
CA ILE A 250 7.14 -17.79 26.27
C ILE A 250 6.23 -19.02 26.37
N GLY A 251 5.88 -19.59 25.22
CA GLY A 251 4.86 -20.64 25.16
C GLY A 251 3.52 -20.11 25.65
N ASP A 252 3.07 -20.65 26.77
CA ASP A 252 1.84 -20.34 27.50
C ASP A 252 2.00 -19.22 28.54
N SER A 253 3.22 -18.70 28.73
CA SER A 253 3.50 -17.58 29.62
C SER A 253 3.44 -16.23 28.90
N PHE A 254 2.94 -15.21 29.60
CA PHE A 254 2.94 -13.81 29.17
C PHE A 254 3.78 -12.96 30.14
N MET A 255 4.62 -12.10 29.60
CA MET A 255 5.53 -11.23 30.37
C MET A 255 5.32 -9.77 29.99
N CYS A 256 5.06 -8.93 30.99
CA CYS A 256 5.01 -7.48 30.83
C CYS A 256 5.74 -6.75 31.98
N VAL A 257 6.09 -5.49 31.75
CA VAL A 257 6.90 -4.70 32.67
C VAL A 257 6.34 -3.28 32.78
N GLY A 258 6.20 -2.78 34.02
CA GLY A 258 5.95 -1.38 34.28
C GLY A 258 7.25 -0.62 34.58
N GLY A 259 7.30 0.66 34.14
CA GLY A 259 8.47 1.53 34.33
C GLY A 259 9.56 1.38 33.25
N VAL A 260 9.21 0.75 32.12
CA VAL A 260 10.05 0.58 30.93
C VAL A 260 9.17 0.84 29.69
N PRO A 261 9.70 1.41 28.60
CA PRO A 261 11.03 2.01 28.48
C PRO A 261 11.16 3.32 29.27
N GLU A 262 10.04 3.99 29.53
CA GLU A 262 10.00 5.25 30.25
C GLU A 262 9.88 5.02 31.77
N VAL A 263 10.71 5.72 32.53
CA VAL A 263 10.72 5.60 33.99
C VAL A 263 9.41 6.13 34.57
N ASN A 264 8.76 5.32 35.39
CA ASN A 264 7.50 5.65 36.04
C ASN A 264 7.62 5.43 37.55
N ARG A 265 7.07 6.32 38.39
CA ARG A 265 7.07 6.14 39.86
C ARG A 265 5.93 5.26 40.37
N THR A 266 4.87 5.08 39.57
CA THR A 266 3.69 4.28 39.93
C THR A 266 3.74 2.87 39.36
N HIS A 267 4.86 2.45 38.74
CA HIS A 267 4.97 1.16 38.05
C HIS A 267 4.51 -0.04 38.90
N VAL A 268 4.71 -0.01 40.22
CA VAL A 268 4.25 -1.07 41.14
C VAL A 268 2.72 -1.14 41.17
N PHE A 269 2.05 0.02 41.27
CA PHE A 269 0.60 0.12 41.32
C PHE A 269 -0.02 -0.21 39.96
N ASP A 270 0.55 0.32 38.89
CA ASP A 270 0.06 0.08 37.52
C ASP A 270 0.10 -1.42 37.18
N VAL A 271 1.20 -2.09 37.53
CA VAL A 271 1.36 -3.53 37.35
C VAL A 271 0.41 -4.33 38.24
N ALA A 272 0.23 -3.93 39.50
CA ALA A 272 -0.70 -4.61 40.41
C ALA A 272 -2.16 -4.49 39.93
N LEU A 273 -2.56 -3.32 39.45
CA LEU A 273 -3.90 -3.08 38.91
C LEU A 273 -4.12 -3.85 37.60
N ALA A 274 -3.13 -3.86 36.71
CA ALA A 274 -3.16 -4.65 35.49
C ALA A 274 -3.33 -6.15 35.80
N ALA A 275 -2.57 -6.68 36.76
CA ALA A 275 -2.68 -8.07 37.19
C ALA A 275 -4.09 -8.41 37.69
N LEU A 276 -4.70 -7.55 38.53
CA LEU A 276 -6.07 -7.73 38.98
C LEU A 276 -7.09 -7.73 37.83
N LYS A 277 -6.93 -6.82 36.86
CA LYS A 277 -7.80 -6.81 35.67
C LYS A 277 -7.60 -8.03 34.77
N MET A 278 -6.38 -8.56 34.67
CA MET A 278 -6.12 -9.81 33.96
C MET A 278 -6.86 -10.98 34.63
N CYS A 279 -6.86 -11.06 35.97
CA CYS A 279 -7.67 -12.04 36.72
C CYS A 279 -9.15 -11.94 36.32
N ASP A 280 -9.70 -10.73 36.38
CA ASP A 280 -11.12 -10.47 36.13
C ASP A 280 -11.51 -10.79 34.69
N ALA A 281 -10.64 -10.45 33.73
CA ALA A 281 -10.83 -10.73 32.31
C ALA A 281 -10.90 -12.25 32.04
N ILE A 282 -9.97 -13.03 32.61
CA ILE A 282 -9.99 -14.49 32.49
C ILE A 282 -11.22 -15.09 33.17
N GLN A 283 -11.63 -14.59 34.34
CA GLN A 283 -12.85 -15.05 34.99
C GLN A 283 -14.11 -14.78 34.14
N LYS A 284 -14.17 -13.65 33.44
CA LYS A 284 -15.27 -13.33 32.51
C LYS A 284 -15.25 -14.24 31.29
N LEU A 285 -14.10 -14.39 30.62
CA LEU A 285 -13.95 -15.30 29.49
C LEU A 285 -14.37 -16.73 29.84
N LYS A 286 -13.95 -17.23 31.02
CA LYS A 286 -14.37 -18.53 31.52
C LYS A 286 -15.89 -18.66 31.61
N LYS A 287 -16.57 -17.68 32.22
CA LYS A 287 -18.03 -17.69 32.36
C LYS A 287 -18.72 -17.69 31.00
N GLU A 288 -18.19 -16.96 30.03
CA GLU A 288 -18.72 -16.91 28.67
C GLU A 288 -18.54 -18.23 27.91
N LYS A 289 -17.36 -18.86 28.03
CA LYS A 289 -17.09 -20.16 27.41
C LYS A 289 -17.90 -21.31 28.01
N ILE A 290 -18.10 -21.30 29.34
CA ILE A 290 -19.01 -22.24 30.02
C ILE A 290 -20.45 -22.07 29.52
N LYS A 291 -20.93 -20.83 29.33
CA LYS A 291 -22.26 -20.56 28.74
C LYS A 291 -22.37 -21.02 27.28
N ARG A 292 -21.27 -21.05 26.53
CA ARG A 292 -21.19 -21.52 25.14
C ARG A 292 -20.94 -23.03 25.02
N ASN A 293 -20.99 -23.78 26.13
CA ASN A 293 -20.75 -25.23 26.18
C ASN A 293 -19.35 -25.67 25.68
N PHE A 294 -18.36 -24.77 25.77
CA PHE A 294 -16.95 -25.09 25.55
C PHE A 294 -16.34 -25.51 26.91
N LEU A 295 -15.98 -26.79 27.06
CA LEU A 295 -15.29 -27.32 28.22
C LEU A 295 -13.82 -26.93 28.17
N LEU A 296 -13.47 -25.78 28.75
CA LEU A 296 -12.09 -25.47 29.12
C LEU A 296 -11.99 -25.27 30.63
N GLY A 297 -11.19 -26.11 31.26
CA GLY A 297 -10.94 -26.16 32.71
C GLY A 297 -10.16 -24.94 33.21
N CYS A 298 -10.77 -23.75 33.14
CA CYS A 298 -10.22 -22.45 33.49
C CYS A 298 -10.07 -22.18 35.02
N SER A 299 -9.80 -23.18 35.86
CA SER A 299 -9.91 -23.02 37.33
C SER A 299 -8.83 -22.15 37.96
N ASP A 300 -7.58 -22.28 37.49
CA ASP A 300 -6.40 -21.74 38.19
C ASP A 300 -5.34 -21.18 37.20
N TRP A 301 -5.76 -20.39 36.21
CA TRP A 301 -4.99 -20.17 34.96
C TRP A 301 -3.85 -19.17 35.03
N ILE A 302 -3.58 -18.56 36.18
CA ILE A 302 -2.49 -17.60 36.27
C ILE A 302 -1.77 -17.75 37.62
N SER A 303 -0.49 -18.11 37.57
CA SER A 303 0.45 -17.90 38.67
C SER A 303 1.14 -16.55 38.49
N TYR A 304 1.12 -15.72 39.54
CA TYR A 304 1.72 -14.38 39.51
C TYR A 304 3.05 -14.41 40.25
N ARG A 305 4.10 -13.87 39.62
CA ARG A 305 5.35 -13.54 40.30
C ARG A 305 5.74 -12.12 39.94
N SER A 306 5.74 -11.22 40.92
CA SER A 306 6.30 -9.89 40.76
C SER A 306 7.68 -9.83 41.41
N SER A 307 8.62 -9.19 40.71
CA SER A 307 9.93 -8.84 41.25
C SER A 307 10.13 -7.35 41.06
N CYS A 308 10.43 -6.65 42.15
CA CYS A 308 10.82 -5.25 42.13
C CYS A 308 12.32 -5.17 42.37
N SER A 309 13.09 -4.75 41.37
CA SER A 309 14.48 -4.37 41.57
C SER A 309 14.52 -2.94 42.10
N GLY A 310 14.64 -2.81 43.42
CA GLY A 310 15.03 -1.57 44.08
C GLY A 310 16.54 -1.54 44.23
N GLY A 311 17.23 -0.82 43.37
CA GLY A 311 18.66 -0.56 43.55
C GLY A 311 18.86 0.40 44.72
N ASN A 312 19.06 -0.11 45.93
CA ASN A 312 19.75 0.66 46.97
C ASN A 312 21.24 0.69 46.61
N ARG A 313 21.69 1.81 46.04
CA ARG A 313 23.08 2.25 46.13
C ARG A 313 23.16 3.42 47.09
#